data_AF-A0A7W1L9S1-F1
#
_entry.id   AF-A0A7W1L9S1-F1
#
_cell.length_a   1.000
_cell.length_b   1.000
_cell.length_c   1.000
_cell.angle_alpha   90.00
_cell.angle_beta   90.00
_cell.angle_gamma   90.00
#
_symmetry.space_group_name_H-M   'P 1'
#
loop_
_entity.id
_entity.type
_entity.pdbx_description
1 polymer ?
#
loop_
_entity_poly.entity_id
_entity_poly.type
_entity_poly.pdbx_seq_one_letter_code
_entity_poly.pdbx_strand_id
1 'polypeptide(L)'
;MNTSENKKSSDNICEDCGAVVAEGKAGCLKLFEEILAREFSDYRYGKIHRLTVDAYSLQHPDAYMRSGKSFAAHLTGIYTALESEDALAVNQTVQKWLSTNPKFDKPARLPEQRGNITVTYIYSAVDADEHSKRVQEWARDVWSAWSEYHALAKRLVGEATTKINNS
;
A
#
# COMPACT_ATOMS: atom_id res chain seq x y z
N MET A 1 -5.69 12.14 -41.26
CA MET A 1 -5.80 10.85 -40.54
C MET A 1 -4.58 10.70 -39.66
N ASN A 2 -4.70 10.83 -38.33
CA ASN A 2 -4.07 9.96 -37.33
C ASN A 2 -4.37 10.49 -35.90
N THR A 3 -5.61 10.33 -35.42
CA THR A 3 -6.03 10.68 -34.05
C THR A 3 -6.41 9.45 -33.21
N SER A 4 -6.29 8.24 -33.80
CA SER A 4 -6.74 6.98 -33.20
C SER A 4 -5.67 6.19 -32.44
N GLU A 5 -4.39 6.50 -32.62
CA GLU A 5 -3.31 5.79 -31.91
C GLU A 5 -3.08 6.34 -30.48
N ASN A 6 -3.28 7.65 -30.27
CA ASN A 6 -3.05 8.27 -28.95
C ASN A 6 -4.14 7.99 -27.90
N LYS A 7 -5.37 7.65 -28.32
CA LYS A 7 -6.49 7.40 -27.39
C LYS A 7 -6.46 5.99 -26.79
N LYS A 8 -5.93 4.99 -27.53
CA LYS A 8 -5.78 3.61 -27.03
C LYS A 8 -4.67 3.44 -25.99
N SER A 9 -3.70 4.37 -25.93
CA SER A 9 -2.57 4.27 -25.00
C SER A 9 -2.94 4.64 -23.56
N SER A 10 -3.84 5.61 -23.35
CA SER A 10 -4.31 5.98 -22.00
C SER A 10 -5.24 4.93 -21.39
N ASP A 11 -5.95 4.17 -22.22
CA ASP A 11 -6.88 3.13 -21.76
C ASP A 11 -6.16 1.90 -21.19
N ASN A 12 -4.84 1.82 -21.33
CA ASN A 12 -4.02 0.70 -20.86
C ASN A 12 -2.99 1.10 -19.79
N ILE A 13 -3.15 2.27 -19.16
CA ILE A 13 -2.28 2.73 -18.07
C ILE A 13 -3.15 3.12 -16.89
N CYS A 14 -2.82 2.62 -15.70
CA CYS A 14 -3.44 3.09 -14.47
C CYS A 14 -2.96 4.52 -14.15
N GLU A 15 -3.88 5.46 -14.10
CA GLU A 15 -3.59 6.87 -13.80
C GLU A 15 -3.03 7.11 -12.38
N ASP A 16 -3.28 6.19 -11.43
CA ASP A 16 -2.87 6.36 -10.03
C ASP A 16 -1.43 5.88 -9.76
N CYS A 17 -1.01 4.78 -10.41
CA CYS A 17 0.26 4.10 -10.13
C CYS A 17 1.14 3.84 -11.36
N GLY A 18 0.67 4.16 -12.57
CA GLY A 18 1.41 3.98 -13.81
C GLY A 18 1.47 2.54 -14.33
N ALA A 19 0.73 1.59 -13.73
CA ALA A 19 0.69 0.21 -14.20
C ALA A 19 0.23 0.12 -15.65
N VAL A 20 1.03 -0.48 -16.52
CA VAL A 20 0.62 -0.79 -17.91
C VAL A 20 -0.19 -2.08 -17.89
N VAL A 21 -1.50 -1.95 -18.00
CA VAL A 21 -2.47 -3.05 -17.88
C VAL A 21 -3.72 -2.73 -18.70
N ALA A 22 -4.31 -3.74 -19.32
CA ALA A 22 -5.56 -3.56 -20.07
C ALA A 22 -6.64 -2.92 -19.19
N GLU A 23 -7.40 -1.97 -19.72
CA GLU A 23 -8.45 -1.23 -18.99
C GLU A 23 -7.91 -0.31 -17.86
N GLY A 24 -6.61 -0.01 -17.88
CA GLY A 24 -5.98 1.01 -17.04
C GLY A 24 -6.27 0.79 -15.55
N LYS A 25 -6.94 1.74 -14.91
CA LYS A 25 -7.27 1.67 -13.48
C LYS A 25 -8.17 0.47 -13.11
N ALA A 26 -9.10 0.10 -13.98
CA ALA A 26 -9.98 -1.06 -13.75
C ALA A 26 -9.19 -2.38 -13.83
N GLY A 27 -8.30 -2.50 -14.81
CA GLY A 27 -7.38 -3.64 -14.89
C GLY A 27 -6.41 -3.73 -13.73
N CYS A 28 -5.90 -2.59 -13.26
CA CYS A 28 -5.05 -2.52 -12.07
C CYS A 28 -5.76 -3.07 -10.83
N LEU A 29 -7.02 -2.66 -10.62
CA LEU A 29 -7.86 -3.20 -9.54
C LEU A 29 -8.09 -4.70 -9.70
N LYS A 30 -8.41 -5.16 -10.91
CA LYS A 30 -8.63 -6.59 -11.17
C LYS A 30 -7.39 -7.42 -10.84
N LEU A 31 -6.19 -6.99 -11.23
CA LEU A 31 -4.95 -7.69 -10.86
C LEU A 31 -4.74 -7.71 -9.35
N PHE A 32 -5.04 -6.61 -8.66
CA PHE A 32 -4.98 -6.55 -7.20
C PHE A 32 -5.95 -7.54 -6.56
N GLU A 33 -7.21 -7.59 -7.00
CA GLU A 33 -8.22 -8.54 -6.50
C GLU A 33 -7.80 -9.99 -6.74
N GLU A 34 -7.21 -10.30 -7.89
CA GLU A 34 -6.68 -11.64 -8.18
C GLU A 34 -5.49 -12.00 -7.26
N ILE A 35 -4.61 -11.05 -6.95
CA ILE A 35 -3.55 -11.22 -5.95
C ILE A 35 -4.15 -11.51 -4.57
N LEU A 36 -5.13 -10.71 -4.13
CA LEU A 36 -5.78 -10.92 -2.84
C LEU A 36 -6.45 -12.29 -2.77
N ALA A 37 -7.12 -12.71 -3.84
CA ALA A 37 -7.74 -14.03 -3.92
C ALA A 37 -6.72 -15.17 -3.73
N ARG A 38 -5.51 -15.05 -4.33
CA ARG A 38 -4.41 -16.00 -4.11
C ARG A 38 -3.94 -16.00 -2.65
N GLU A 39 -3.76 -14.81 -2.06
CA GLU A 39 -3.34 -14.64 -0.67
C GLU A 39 -4.34 -15.21 0.33
N PHE A 40 -5.64 -15.10 0.06
CA PHE A 40 -6.69 -15.72 0.89
C PHE A 40 -6.79 -17.24 0.70
N SER A 41 -6.44 -17.75 -0.48
CA SER A 41 -6.59 -19.18 -0.81
C SER A 41 -5.43 -20.03 -0.32
N ASP A 42 -4.24 -19.46 -0.13
CA ASP A 42 -3.04 -20.19 0.27
C ASP A 42 -2.23 -19.39 1.30
N TYR A 43 -2.08 -19.97 2.50
CA TYR A 43 -1.38 -19.36 3.62
C TYR A 43 0.06 -18.96 3.29
N ARG A 44 0.72 -19.64 2.33
CA ARG A 44 2.09 -19.31 1.92
C ARG A 44 2.15 -17.93 1.27
N TYR A 45 1.13 -17.56 0.51
CA TYR A 45 0.95 -16.22 -0.06
C TYR A 45 0.41 -15.25 1.01
N GLY A 46 -0.57 -15.69 1.82
CA GLY A 46 -1.25 -14.85 2.80
C GLY A 46 -0.37 -14.23 3.90
N LYS A 47 0.84 -14.78 4.15
CA LYS A 47 1.79 -14.25 5.14
C LYS A 47 2.17 -12.78 4.93
N ILE A 48 2.12 -12.29 3.68
CA ILE A 48 2.54 -10.93 3.33
C ILE A 48 1.36 -9.99 3.02
N HIS A 49 0.12 -10.49 3.13
CA HIS A 49 -1.11 -9.80 2.72
C HIS A 49 -1.23 -8.36 3.22
N ARG A 50 -0.91 -8.13 4.50
CA ARG A 50 -0.99 -6.78 5.08
C ARG A 50 -0.14 -5.78 4.32
N LEU A 51 1.09 -6.17 3.95
CA LEU A 51 2.03 -5.33 3.22
C LEU A 51 1.57 -5.10 1.78
N THR A 52 1.00 -6.13 1.13
CA THR A 52 0.36 -6.01 -0.19
C THR A 52 -0.73 -4.93 -0.18
N VAL A 53 -1.63 -4.97 0.81
CA VAL A 53 -2.74 -4.00 0.95
C VAL A 53 -2.21 -2.60 1.23
N ASP A 54 -1.20 -2.44 2.08
CA ASP A 54 -0.63 -1.13 2.39
C ASP A 54 0.07 -0.50 1.18
N ALA A 55 0.90 -1.26 0.48
CA ALA A 55 1.57 -0.78 -0.73
C ALA A 55 0.54 -0.35 -1.80
N TYR A 56 -0.49 -1.17 -2.05
CA TYR A 56 -1.54 -0.81 -3.00
C TYR A 56 -2.29 0.46 -2.58
N SER A 57 -2.61 0.58 -1.29
CA SER A 57 -3.36 1.73 -0.76
C SER A 57 -2.56 3.04 -0.87
N LEU A 58 -1.24 2.98 -0.65
CA LEU A 58 -0.35 4.13 -0.83
C LEU A 58 -0.17 4.52 -2.30
N GLN A 59 -0.35 3.60 -3.25
CA GLN A 59 -0.41 3.92 -4.67
C GLN A 59 -1.77 4.48 -5.11
N HIS A 60 -2.86 4.07 -4.43
CA HIS A 60 -4.24 4.43 -4.77
C HIS A 60 -4.98 5.16 -3.61
N PRO A 61 -4.43 6.26 -3.06
CA PRO A 61 -4.93 6.90 -1.85
C PRO A 61 -6.34 7.49 -1.97
N ASP A 62 -6.81 7.79 -3.18
CA ASP A 62 -8.17 8.33 -3.38
C ASP A 62 -9.25 7.27 -3.16
N ALA A 63 -8.95 6.02 -3.50
CA ALA A 63 -9.84 4.89 -3.24
C ALA A 63 -9.68 4.34 -1.81
N TYR A 64 -8.44 4.22 -1.30
CA TYR A 64 -8.16 3.47 -0.07
C TYR A 64 -7.80 4.34 1.14
N MET A 65 -7.45 5.61 0.95
CA MET A 65 -7.09 6.54 2.03
C MET A 65 -8.06 7.73 2.07
N ARG A 66 -9.37 7.45 2.06
CA ARG A 66 -10.45 8.45 2.01
C ARG A 66 -10.60 9.27 3.30
N SER A 67 -10.10 8.78 4.43
CA SER A 67 -10.13 9.45 5.73
C SER A 67 -8.73 9.59 6.31
N GLY A 68 -8.56 10.49 7.28
CA GLY A 68 -7.33 10.59 8.07
C GLY A 68 -7.01 9.28 8.82
N LYS A 69 -8.03 8.53 9.26
CA LYS A 69 -7.84 7.22 9.91
C LYS A 69 -7.27 6.18 8.96
N SER A 70 -7.85 6.03 7.76
CA SER A 70 -7.33 5.12 6.73
C SER A 70 -5.93 5.54 6.27
N PHE A 71 -5.70 6.86 6.15
CA PHE A 71 -4.37 7.39 5.85
C PHE A 71 -3.34 6.94 6.90
N ALA A 72 -3.64 7.17 8.19
CA ALA A 72 -2.76 6.79 9.27
C ALA A 72 -2.57 5.26 9.33
N ALA A 73 -3.62 4.48 9.11
CA ALA A 73 -3.57 3.01 9.14
C ALA A 73 -2.62 2.43 8.09
N HIS A 74 -2.70 2.91 6.84
CA HIS A 74 -1.84 2.41 5.77
C HIS A 74 -0.41 2.93 5.85
N LEU A 75 -0.25 4.21 6.21
CA LEU A 75 1.08 4.81 6.38
C LEU A 75 1.86 4.16 7.53
N THR A 76 1.22 3.94 8.68
CA THR A 76 1.85 3.25 9.79
C THR A 76 2.03 1.77 9.51
N GLY A 77 1.10 1.13 8.78
CA GLY A 77 1.22 -0.27 8.38
C GLY A 77 2.49 -0.56 7.59
N ILE A 78 2.73 0.18 6.50
CA ILE A 78 3.93 -0.01 5.68
C ILE A 78 5.20 0.33 6.45
N TYR A 79 5.19 1.40 7.26
CA TYR A 79 6.31 1.76 8.13
C TYR A 79 6.63 0.61 9.10
N THR A 80 5.62 0.06 9.79
CA THR A 80 5.85 -1.01 10.76
C THR A 80 6.39 -2.28 10.11
N ALA A 81 5.99 -2.57 8.87
CA ALA A 81 6.45 -3.75 8.16
C ALA A 81 7.91 -3.64 7.68
N LEU A 82 8.39 -2.42 7.41
CA LEU A 82 9.71 -2.19 6.81
C LEU A 82 10.76 -1.67 7.80
N GLU A 83 10.35 -0.96 8.85
CA GLU A 83 11.26 -0.20 9.73
C GLU A 83 11.28 -0.70 11.19
N SER A 84 10.35 -1.58 11.59
CA SER A 84 10.28 -2.09 12.97
C SER A 84 10.93 -3.46 13.12
N GLU A 85 11.65 -3.67 14.23
CA GLU A 85 12.23 -4.97 14.59
C GLU A 85 11.16 -6.05 14.88
N ASP A 86 10.06 -5.67 15.55
CA ASP A 86 8.90 -6.54 15.80
C ASP A 86 7.66 -5.97 15.10
N ALA A 87 7.63 -6.14 13.78
CA ALA A 87 6.56 -5.62 12.93
C ALA A 87 5.16 -6.07 13.40
N LEU A 88 5.01 -7.32 13.86
CA LEU A 88 3.72 -7.87 14.28
C LEU A 88 3.22 -7.19 15.57
N ALA A 89 4.03 -7.16 16.62
CA ALA A 89 3.62 -6.56 17.89
C ALA A 89 3.38 -5.06 17.78
N VAL A 90 4.22 -4.36 17.01
CA VAL A 90 4.06 -2.92 16.78
C VAL A 90 2.79 -2.64 15.97
N ASN A 91 2.52 -3.42 14.91
CA ASN A 91 1.30 -3.25 14.13
C ASN A 91 0.05 -3.50 14.97
N GLN A 92 0.03 -4.53 15.82
CA GLN A 92 -1.08 -4.80 16.74
C GLN A 92 -1.34 -3.63 17.71
N THR A 93 -0.26 -3.06 18.27
CA THR A 93 -0.34 -1.86 19.11
C THR A 93 -0.96 -0.67 18.37
N VAL A 94 -0.51 -0.43 17.13
CA VAL A 94 -1.06 0.62 16.27
C VAL A 94 -2.53 0.38 15.97
N GLN A 95 -2.94 -0.85 15.60
CA GLN A 95 -4.34 -1.17 15.33
C GLN A 95 -5.24 -1.00 16.57
N LYS A 96 -4.74 -1.39 17.76
CA LYS A 96 -5.44 -1.16 19.04
C LYS A 96 -5.65 0.33 19.28
N TRP A 97 -4.62 1.14 19.07
CA TRP A 97 -4.72 2.60 19.18
C TRP A 97 -5.70 3.20 18.15
N LEU A 98 -5.62 2.82 16.88
CA LEU A 98 -6.54 3.28 15.84
C LEU A 98 -8.01 2.92 16.13
N SER A 99 -8.24 1.85 16.88
CA SER A 99 -9.57 1.41 17.31
C SER A 99 -10.18 2.32 18.37
N THR A 100 -9.37 3.12 19.08
CA THR A 100 -9.83 4.20 19.98
C THR A 100 -10.35 5.44 19.23
N ASN A 101 -10.38 5.38 17.89
CA ASN A 101 -10.78 6.47 17.00
C ASN A 101 -10.07 7.81 17.25
N PRO A 102 -8.72 7.83 17.29
CA PRO A 102 -7.98 9.07 17.30
C PRO A 102 -8.31 9.92 16.06
N LYS A 103 -8.38 11.24 16.25
CA LYS A 103 -8.61 12.18 15.15
C LYS A 103 -7.32 12.40 14.39
N PHE A 104 -7.38 12.25 13.06
CA PHE A 104 -6.29 12.61 12.15
C PHE A 104 -6.82 13.45 11.01
N ASP A 105 -6.05 14.46 10.65
CA ASP A 105 -6.24 15.19 9.42
C ASP A 105 -5.48 14.49 8.30
N LYS A 106 -6.16 14.26 7.17
CA LYS A 106 -5.47 13.81 5.94
C LYS A 106 -4.67 15.01 5.41
N PRO A 107 -3.37 14.85 5.09
CA PRO A 107 -2.59 15.92 4.48
C PRO A 107 -3.24 16.42 3.18
N ALA A 108 -3.19 17.74 2.96
CA ALA A 108 -3.78 18.35 1.78
C ALA A 108 -3.06 17.98 0.47
N ARG A 109 -1.76 17.66 0.55
CA ARG A 109 -0.93 17.26 -0.59
C ARG A 109 -0.39 15.86 -0.35
N LEU A 110 -0.55 14.95 -1.29
CA LEU A 110 0.10 13.63 -1.27
C LEU A 110 1.20 13.59 -2.34
N PRO A 111 2.13 12.60 -2.30
CA PRO A 111 3.12 12.45 -3.35
C PRO A 111 2.44 12.23 -4.71
N GLU A 112 2.93 12.94 -5.73
CA GLU A 112 2.47 12.83 -7.11
C GLU A 112 2.97 11.54 -7.76
N GLN A 113 4.19 11.13 -7.44
CA GLN A 113 4.77 9.83 -7.79
C GLN A 113 4.78 8.95 -6.54
N ARG A 114 4.30 7.71 -6.68
CA ARG A 114 4.01 6.80 -5.54
C ARG A 114 4.74 5.45 -5.67
N GLY A 115 5.89 5.47 -6.33
CA GLY A 115 6.69 4.29 -6.67
C GLY A 115 6.68 4.01 -8.17
N ASN A 116 7.68 3.27 -8.63
CA ASN A 116 7.88 2.82 -10.00
C ASN A 116 7.45 1.35 -10.20
N ILE A 117 7.50 0.54 -9.14
CA ILE A 117 7.03 -0.84 -9.15
C ILE A 117 5.51 -0.82 -8.99
N THR A 118 4.81 -1.65 -9.74
CA THR A 118 3.34 -1.68 -9.75
C THR A 118 2.81 -3.10 -9.53
N VAL A 119 1.49 -3.21 -9.39
CA VAL A 119 0.80 -4.49 -9.16
C VAL A 119 1.11 -5.57 -10.20
N THR A 120 1.46 -5.20 -11.44
CA THR A 120 1.84 -6.14 -12.52
C THR A 120 3.12 -6.91 -12.19
N TYR A 121 4.05 -6.30 -11.45
CA TYR A 121 5.26 -6.95 -10.98
C TYR A 121 4.95 -8.07 -10.00
N ILE A 122 4.01 -7.84 -9.07
CA ILE A 122 3.59 -8.86 -8.11
C ILE A 122 2.82 -9.99 -8.80
N TYR A 123 1.89 -9.61 -9.69
CA TYR A 123 1.02 -10.54 -10.37
C TYR A 123 1.76 -11.63 -11.15
N SER A 124 2.95 -11.30 -11.66
CA SER A 124 3.81 -12.19 -12.45
C SER A 124 4.75 -13.08 -11.62
N ALA A 125 4.61 -13.11 -10.29
CA ALA A 125 5.28 -14.12 -9.46
C ALA A 125 4.79 -15.53 -9.79
N VAL A 126 5.71 -16.50 -9.88
CA VAL A 126 5.40 -17.89 -10.25
C VAL A 126 5.13 -18.79 -9.05
N ASP A 127 5.55 -18.37 -7.85
CA ASP A 127 5.33 -19.09 -6.59
C ASP A 127 5.21 -18.13 -5.38
N ALA A 128 4.94 -18.71 -4.20
CA ALA A 128 4.70 -17.96 -2.96
C ALA A 128 5.96 -17.26 -2.42
N ASP A 129 7.14 -17.84 -2.64
CA ASP A 129 8.40 -17.26 -2.16
C ASP A 129 8.79 -16.06 -3.02
N GLU A 130 8.64 -16.17 -4.34
CA GLU A 130 8.79 -15.06 -5.27
C GLU A 130 7.74 -13.99 -5.01
N HIS A 131 6.47 -14.35 -4.82
CA HIS A 131 5.42 -13.39 -4.47
C HIS A 131 5.81 -12.56 -3.26
N SER A 132 6.25 -13.22 -2.18
CA SER A 132 6.69 -12.56 -0.96
C SER A 132 7.85 -11.59 -1.19
N LYS A 133 8.87 -12.00 -1.97
CA LYS A 133 10.01 -11.14 -2.31
C LYS A 133 9.58 -9.92 -3.12
N ARG A 134 8.75 -10.12 -4.14
CA ARG A 134 8.27 -9.04 -5.00
C ARG A 134 7.39 -8.05 -4.24
N VAL A 135 6.54 -8.51 -3.33
CA VAL A 135 5.72 -7.63 -2.46
C VAL A 135 6.63 -6.76 -1.60
N GLN A 136 7.70 -7.31 -1.04
CA GLN A 136 8.66 -6.53 -0.25
C GLN A 136 9.41 -5.48 -1.09
N GLU A 137 9.81 -5.83 -2.32
CA GLU A 137 10.47 -4.89 -3.24
C GLU A 137 9.53 -3.75 -3.64
N TRP A 138 8.30 -4.10 -4.01
CA TRP A 138 7.26 -3.12 -4.32
C TRP A 138 6.96 -2.21 -3.14
N ALA A 139 6.79 -2.76 -1.94
CA ALA A 139 6.53 -1.98 -0.74
C ALA A 139 7.69 -1.03 -0.41
N ARG A 140 8.96 -1.45 -0.60
CA ARG A 140 10.12 -0.57 -0.40
C ARG A 140 10.15 0.59 -1.40
N ASP A 141 9.86 0.33 -2.67
CA ASP A 141 9.80 1.36 -3.71
C ASP A 141 8.65 2.35 -3.46
N VAL A 142 7.46 1.86 -3.11
CA VAL A 142 6.34 2.70 -2.67
C VAL A 142 6.72 3.51 -1.43
N TRP A 143 7.32 2.87 -0.42
CA TRP A 143 7.71 3.55 0.80
C TRP A 143 8.73 4.65 0.56
N SER A 144 9.71 4.42 -0.32
CA SER A 144 10.69 5.44 -0.72
C SER A 144 10.02 6.66 -1.36
N ALA A 145 8.98 6.47 -2.18
CA ALA A 145 8.25 7.58 -2.80
C ALA A 145 7.43 8.41 -1.78
N TRP A 146 7.22 7.87 -0.58
CA TRP A 146 6.53 8.52 0.53
C TRP A 146 7.47 9.13 1.58
N SER A 147 8.73 9.44 1.21
CA SER A 147 9.77 9.94 2.12
C SER A 147 9.37 11.16 2.97
N GLU A 148 8.57 12.07 2.41
CA GLU A 148 8.04 13.24 3.12
C GLU A 148 7.19 12.86 4.35
N TYR A 149 6.64 11.64 4.38
CA TYR A 149 5.77 11.12 5.41
C TYR A 149 6.44 10.15 6.39
N HIS A 150 7.73 9.86 6.21
CA HIS A 150 8.46 8.93 7.08
C HIS A 150 8.48 9.39 8.54
N ALA A 151 8.76 10.68 8.78
CA ALA A 151 8.75 11.27 10.11
C ALA A 151 7.35 11.24 10.75
N LEU A 152 6.30 11.44 9.96
CA LEU A 152 4.92 11.33 10.43
C LEU A 152 4.60 9.90 10.85
N ALA A 153 4.93 8.91 10.01
CA ALA A 153 4.68 7.50 10.32
C ALA A 153 5.36 7.08 11.62
N LYS A 154 6.66 7.40 11.78
CA LYS A 154 7.44 7.13 12.99
C LYS A 154 6.81 7.76 14.23
N ARG A 155 6.37 9.02 14.13
CA ARG A 155 5.71 9.72 15.24
C ARG A 155 4.39 9.05 15.63
N LEU A 156 3.53 8.72 14.66
CA LEU A 156 2.25 8.06 14.92
C LEU A 156 2.42 6.69 15.59
N VAL A 157 3.43 5.92 15.16
CA VAL A 157 3.77 4.65 15.82
C VAL A 157 4.24 4.86 17.26
N GLY A 158 5.10 5.85 17.50
CA GLY A 158 5.54 6.19 18.86
C GLY A 158 4.41 6.66 19.78
N GLU A 159 3.46 7.44 19.25
CA GLU A 159 2.24 7.86 19.96
C GLU A 159 1.36 6.65 20.32
N ALA A 160 1.18 5.71 19.39
CA ALA A 160 0.41 4.49 19.62
C ALA A 160 1.01 3.66 20.77
N THR A 161 2.33 3.42 20.73
CA THR A 161 3.04 2.66 21.77
C THR A 161 2.93 3.35 23.13
N THR A 162 3.11 4.67 23.19
CA THR A 162 3.01 5.42 24.44
C THR A 162 1.60 5.36 25.03
N LYS A 163 0.57 5.56 24.20
CA LYS A 163 -0.82 5.58 24.68
C LYS A 163 -1.31 4.21 25.15
N ILE A 164 -0.98 3.14 24.42
CA ILE A 164 -1.40 1.79 24.79
C ILE A 164 -0.68 1.30 26.04
N ASN A 165 0.59 1.64 26.26
CA ASN A 165 1.31 1.27 27.47
C ASN A 165 0.83 2.01 28.73
N ASN A 166 0.18 3.17 28.55
CA ASN A 166 -0.37 3.98 29.63
C ASN A 166 -1.88 3.79 29.84
N SER A 167 -2.53 2.85 29.11
CA SER A 167 -3.97 2.55 29.19
C SER A 167 -4.21 1.19 29.83
#